data_AF-A0A2D5X8U2-F1
#
_entry.id   AF-A0A2D5X8U2-F1
#
_cell.length_a   1.000
_cell.length_b   1.000
_cell.length_c   1.000
_cell.angle_alpha   90.00
_cell.angle_beta   90.00
_cell.angle_gamma   90.00
#
_symmetry.space_group_name_H-M   'P 1'
#
loop_
_entity.id
_entity.type
_entity.pdbx_description
1 polymer ?
#
loop_
_entity_poly.entity_id
_entity_poly.type
_entity_poly.pdbx_seq_one_letter_code
_entity_poly.pdbx_strand_id
1 'polypeptide(L)'
;MVSVVGFDEFLSILENKSRRDILELLTKEPHYALQISELLHISQQAVVKHLDILETAGFVSVEKVPSEKGGPPKKIYKVTESYCLRLDLGPSLFKASGRMMPSGGPMRLSSRLPDGLEEVIDRMGTRRTIPLSEAMSILTELQTRLEQIDEQRDALVALHQQVMMKVAPSIDELTDNYEERQLAHAMLDQPRRPVDLDLFSQSIRIQSSQAEKIMADLRDRLIRDLAKGKGNVIAGGEGSPLPWWLVR
;
A
#
# COMPACT_ATOMS: atom_id res chain seq x y z
N MET A 1 -11.19 18.57 2.98
CA MET A 1 -10.14 17.83 2.27
C MET A 1 -9.27 17.19 3.32
N VAL A 2 -9.41 15.89 3.56
CA VAL A 2 -8.51 15.16 4.46
C VAL A 2 -7.21 14.98 3.69
N SER A 3 -6.13 15.60 4.18
CA SER A 3 -4.79 15.38 3.62
C SER A 3 -4.47 13.89 3.75
N VAL A 4 -4.25 13.23 2.61
CA VAL A 4 -3.71 11.87 2.63
C VAL A 4 -2.31 11.97 3.22
N VAL A 5 -2.17 11.53 4.46
CA VAL A 5 -0.88 11.41 5.17
C VAL A 5 0.08 10.63 4.28
N GLY A 6 1.28 11.19 4.06
CA GLY A 6 2.32 10.53 3.26
C GLY A 6 2.73 9.21 3.91
N PHE A 7 3.18 8.23 3.12
CA PHE A 7 3.60 6.91 3.62
C PHE A 7 4.62 7.02 4.78
N ASP A 8 5.59 7.93 4.68
CA ASP A 8 6.62 8.13 5.71
C ASP A 8 6.06 8.73 7.01
N GLU A 9 5.12 9.67 6.88
CA GLU A 9 4.43 10.25 8.04
C GLU A 9 3.58 9.19 8.75
N PHE A 10 2.91 8.32 7.97
CA PHE A 10 2.14 7.20 8.48
C PHE A 10 3.02 6.22 9.28
N LEU A 11 4.20 5.86 8.73
CA LEU A 11 5.18 5.03 9.42
C LEU A 11 5.72 5.68 10.70
N SER A 12 6.07 6.97 10.65
CA SER A 12 6.57 7.70 11.80
C SER A 12 5.55 7.73 12.95
N ILE A 13 4.26 7.86 12.63
CA ILE A 13 3.19 7.77 13.61
C ILE A 13 3.11 6.35 14.16
N LEU A 14 3.08 5.31 13.32
CA LEU A 14 2.96 3.94 13.80
C LEU A 14 4.23 3.39 14.47
N GLU A 15 5.38 4.05 14.37
CA GLU A 15 6.64 3.64 14.98
C GLU A 15 6.53 3.51 16.52
N ASN A 16 5.76 4.38 17.17
CA ASN A 16 5.62 4.39 18.61
C ASN A 16 4.63 3.31 19.10
N LYS A 17 5.09 2.45 20.01
CA LYS A 17 4.27 1.38 20.59
C LYS A 17 3.00 1.88 21.27
N SER A 18 3.08 2.93 22.10
CA SER A 18 1.90 3.46 22.81
C SER A 18 0.82 3.93 21.83
N ARG A 19 1.19 4.53 20.69
CA ARG A 19 0.23 4.90 19.65
C ARG A 19 -0.44 3.68 19.02
N ARG A 20 0.31 2.60 18.78
CA ARG A 20 -0.26 1.33 18.28
C ARG A 20 -1.21 0.70 19.31
N ASP A 21 -0.82 0.67 20.57
CA ASP A 21 -1.63 0.10 21.66
C ASP A 21 -2.93 0.92 21.86
N ILE A 22 -2.86 2.26 21.75
CA ILE A 22 -4.04 3.14 21.75
C ILE A 22 -4.95 2.82 20.57
N LEU A 23 -4.41 2.69 19.36
CA LEU A 23 -5.20 2.35 18.17
C LEU A 23 -5.85 0.98 18.32
N GLU A 24 -5.12 -0.04 18.80
CA GLU A 24 -5.66 -1.38 19.05
C GLU A 24 -6.82 -1.37 20.06
N LEU A 25 -6.73 -0.51 21.07
CA LEU A 25 -7.83 -0.35 22.03
C LEU A 25 -9.05 0.31 21.37
N LEU A 26 -8.84 1.39 20.62
CA LEU A 26 -9.89 2.15 19.95
C LEU A 26 -10.57 1.43 18.77
N THR A 27 -10.00 0.35 18.25
CA THR A 27 -10.67 -0.50 17.23
C THR A 27 -11.72 -1.42 17.84
N LYS A 28 -11.66 -1.69 19.15
CA LYS A 28 -12.62 -2.53 19.88
C LYS A 28 -13.83 -1.72 20.33
N GLU A 29 -13.57 -0.59 20.98
CA GLU A 29 -14.63 0.34 21.42
C GLU A 29 -14.11 1.78 21.59
N PRO A 30 -14.98 2.81 21.49
CA PRO A 30 -14.60 4.19 21.73
C PRO A 30 -14.28 4.45 23.21
N HIS A 31 -13.20 5.17 23.49
CA HIS A 31 -12.76 5.46 24.86
C HIS A 31 -12.48 6.94 25.11
N TYR A 32 -12.57 7.36 26.38
CA TYR A 32 -12.02 8.64 26.85
C TYR A 32 -10.57 8.49 27.31
N ALA A 33 -9.79 9.58 27.29
CA ALA A 33 -8.35 9.53 27.57
C ALA A 33 -7.98 8.91 28.94
N LEU A 34 -8.80 9.11 29.98
CA LEU A 34 -8.58 8.50 31.29
C LEU A 34 -8.74 6.96 31.26
N GLN A 35 -9.73 6.42 30.56
CA GLN A 35 -9.90 4.97 30.38
C GLN A 35 -8.67 4.36 29.71
N ILE A 36 -8.19 5.00 28.65
CA ILE A 36 -7.00 4.56 27.91
C ILE A 36 -5.77 4.59 28.82
N SER A 37 -5.63 5.64 29.64
CA SER A 37 -4.55 5.79 30.63
C SER A 37 -4.55 4.64 31.66
N GLU A 38 -5.72 4.27 32.16
CA GLU A 38 -5.90 3.18 33.12
C GLU A 38 -5.59 1.81 32.49
N LEU A 39 -6.13 1.55 31.29
CA LEU A 39 -5.99 0.27 30.58
C LEU A 39 -4.56 0.02 30.07
N LEU A 40 -3.88 1.07 29.60
CA LEU A 40 -2.52 0.96 29.05
C LEU A 40 -1.43 1.30 30.08
N HIS A 41 -1.81 1.62 31.33
CA HIS A 41 -0.89 2.02 32.41
C HIS A 41 0.11 3.13 32.03
N ILE A 42 -0.34 4.08 31.21
CA ILE A 42 0.43 5.24 30.77
C ILE A 42 -0.20 6.52 31.32
N SER A 43 0.59 7.56 31.54
CA SER A 43 0.07 8.81 32.11
C SER A 43 -0.99 9.44 31.20
N GLN A 44 -2.04 10.00 31.80
CA GLN A 44 -3.13 10.64 31.05
C GLN A 44 -2.60 11.77 30.13
N GLN A 45 -1.58 12.51 30.57
CA GLN A 45 -0.95 13.55 29.76
C GLN A 45 -0.27 12.96 28.50
N ALA A 46 0.41 11.82 28.63
CA ALA A 46 1.00 11.13 27.49
C ALA A 46 -0.06 10.60 26.52
N VAL A 47 -1.16 10.05 27.05
CA VAL A 47 -2.31 9.62 26.24
C VAL A 47 -2.88 10.77 25.43
N VAL A 48 -3.15 11.91 26.06
CA VAL A 48 -3.69 13.10 25.36
C VAL A 48 -2.75 13.53 24.24
N LYS A 49 -1.43 13.60 24.52
CA LYS A 49 -0.44 13.94 23.49
C LYS A 49 -0.44 12.95 22.32
N HIS A 50 -0.57 11.66 22.58
CA HIS A 50 -0.66 10.65 21.53
C HIS A 50 -1.95 10.75 20.72
N LEU A 51 -3.08 11.00 21.38
CA LEU A 51 -4.37 11.19 20.72
C LEU A 51 -4.39 12.44 19.84
N ASP A 52 -3.78 13.55 20.27
CA ASP A 52 -3.67 14.77 19.46
C ASP A 52 -2.88 14.50 18.16
N ILE A 53 -1.79 13.72 18.23
CA ILE A 53 -1.02 13.31 17.04
C ILE A 53 -1.86 12.42 16.13
N LEU A 54 -2.54 11.41 16.70
CA LEU A 54 -3.37 10.47 15.95
C LEU A 54 -4.60 11.16 15.31
N GLU A 55 -5.17 12.15 15.98
CA GLU A 55 -6.27 12.97 15.47
C GLU A 55 -5.81 13.86 14.31
N THR A 56 -4.67 14.55 14.48
CA THR A 56 -4.10 15.41 13.43
C THR A 56 -3.79 14.63 12.16
N ALA A 57 -3.33 13.39 12.32
CA ALA A 57 -3.04 12.49 11.21
C ALA A 57 -4.26 11.71 10.68
N GLY A 58 -5.46 11.95 11.22
CA GLY A 58 -6.70 11.34 10.72
C GLY A 58 -6.91 9.87 11.07
N PHE A 59 -6.12 9.28 11.97
CA PHE A 59 -6.35 7.92 12.46
C PHE A 59 -7.54 7.85 13.43
N VAL A 60 -7.73 8.91 14.20
CA VAL A 60 -8.73 9.01 15.26
C VAL A 60 -9.57 10.25 15.04
N SER A 61 -10.87 10.16 15.31
CA SER A 61 -11.75 11.32 15.41
C SER A 61 -12.16 11.53 16.85
N VAL A 62 -12.39 12.79 17.22
CA VAL A 62 -12.92 13.17 18.52
C VAL A 62 -14.39 13.57 18.40
N GLU A 63 -15.19 13.10 19.35
CA GLU A 63 -16.58 13.52 19.50
C GLU A 63 -16.80 14.06 20.92
N LYS A 64 -17.55 15.15 21.05
CA LYS A 64 -17.85 15.76 22.35
C LYS A 64 -19.20 15.25 22.83
N VAL A 65 -19.18 14.44 23.87
CA VAL A 65 -20.39 13.88 24.48
C VAL A 65 -20.74 14.68 25.74
N PRO A 66 -21.99 15.13 25.91
CA PRO A 66 -22.44 15.77 27.15
C PRO A 66 -22.18 14.86 28.36
N SER A 67 -21.73 15.44 29.47
CA SER A 67 -21.52 14.66 30.69
C SER A 67 -22.86 14.38 31.35
N GLU A 68 -23.17 13.11 31.63
CA GLU A 68 -24.40 12.71 32.32
C GLU A 68 -24.57 13.35 33.71
N LYS A 69 -23.45 13.74 34.36
CA LYS A 69 -23.45 14.31 35.72
C LYS A 69 -23.29 15.83 35.74
N GLY A 70 -23.60 16.54 34.65
CA GLY A 70 -23.52 18.00 34.59
C GLY A 70 -22.09 18.59 34.59
N GLY A 71 -21.07 17.74 34.40
CA GLY A 71 -19.68 18.18 34.23
C GLY A 71 -19.39 18.68 32.80
N PRO A 72 -18.17 19.20 32.54
CA PRO A 72 -17.77 19.62 31.21
C PRO A 72 -17.87 18.45 30.20
N PRO A 73 -18.14 18.72 28.91
CA PRO A 73 -18.28 17.70 27.89
C PRO A 73 -17.04 16.80 27.82
N LYS A 74 -17.25 15.48 27.68
CA LYS A 74 -16.15 14.52 27.55
C LYS A 74 -15.79 14.34 26.07
N LYS A 75 -14.50 14.33 25.79
CA LYS A 75 -13.96 13.90 24.49
C LYS A 75 -13.92 12.38 24.45
N ILE A 76 -14.66 11.78 23.52
CA ILE A 76 -14.57 10.36 23.18
C ILE A 76 -13.83 10.21 21.85
N TYR A 77 -12.91 9.25 21.81
CA TYR A 77 -12.06 9.01 20.65
C TYR A 77 -12.49 7.72 19.96
N LYS A 78 -12.50 7.72 18.62
CA LYS A 78 -12.86 6.56 17.80
C LYS A 78 -12.03 6.51 16.52
N VAL A 79 -11.66 5.30 16.07
CA VAL A 79 -11.10 5.09 14.74
C VAL A 79 -12.22 5.25 13.71
N THR A 80 -11.99 6.07 12.67
CA THR A 80 -13.02 6.38 11.66
C THR A 80 -12.74 5.81 10.30
N GLU A 81 -11.46 5.56 10.01
CA GLU A 81 -11.00 5.17 8.69
C GLU A 81 -10.22 3.87 8.78
N SER A 82 -10.36 3.05 7.74
CA SER A 82 -9.59 1.82 7.58
C SER A 82 -8.43 2.05 6.62
N TYR A 83 -7.22 1.75 7.05
CA TYR A 83 -6.01 1.90 6.26
C TYR A 83 -5.30 0.56 6.10
N CYS A 84 -4.71 0.32 4.92
CA CYS A 84 -3.89 -0.84 4.65
C CYS A 84 -2.47 -0.39 4.31
N LEU A 85 -1.53 -0.85 5.14
CA LEU A 85 -0.09 -0.76 4.91
C LEU A 85 0.41 -2.11 4.39
N ARG A 86 1.25 -2.10 3.36
CA ARG A 86 1.89 -3.30 2.82
C ARG A 86 3.37 -3.00 2.58
N LEU A 87 4.22 -3.88 3.10
CA LEU A 87 5.67 -3.82 2.96
C LEU A 87 6.19 -5.19 2.56
N ASP A 88 6.80 -5.28 1.39
CA ASP A 88 7.50 -6.48 0.91
C ASP A 88 9.00 -6.20 0.84
N LEU A 89 9.78 -7.11 1.42
CA LEU A 89 11.24 -7.00 1.50
C LEU A 89 11.89 -8.32 1.08
N GLY A 90 12.87 -8.26 0.20
CA GLY A 90 13.70 -9.40 -0.19
C GLY A 90 14.82 -9.00 -1.16
N PRO A 91 15.64 -9.96 -1.63
CA PRO A 91 16.66 -9.69 -2.63
C PRO A 91 16.03 -9.12 -3.90
N SER A 92 16.47 -7.92 -4.32
CA SER A 92 15.88 -7.18 -5.45
C SER A 92 14.37 -6.87 -5.29
N LEU A 93 13.85 -6.86 -4.06
CA LEU A 93 12.45 -6.50 -3.77
C LEU A 93 12.40 -5.53 -2.58
N PHE A 94 11.97 -4.31 -2.86
CA PHE A 94 11.53 -3.37 -1.84
C PHE A 94 10.24 -2.71 -2.34
N LYS A 95 9.09 -3.14 -1.83
CA LYS A 95 7.79 -2.57 -2.21
C LYS A 95 7.05 -2.12 -0.97
N ALA A 96 6.91 -0.81 -0.86
CA ALA A 96 6.16 -0.13 0.17
C ALA A 96 4.91 0.49 -0.46
N SER A 97 3.74 0.21 0.11
CA SER A 97 2.50 0.84 -0.32
C SER A 97 1.56 1.07 0.85
N GLY A 98 0.86 2.19 0.79
CA GLY A 98 -0.14 2.58 1.77
C GLY A 98 -1.39 3.05 1.04
N ARG A 99 -2.57 2.57 1.46
CA ARG A 99 -3.84 2.98 0.86
C ARG A 99 -4.97 2.98 1.87
N MET A 100 -5.92 3.88 1.64
CA MET A 100 -7.23 3.80 2.30
C MET A 100 -7.96 2.55 1.81
N MET A 101 -8.55 1.82 2.75
CA MET A 101 -9.41 0.69 2.40
C MET A 101 -10.69 1.20 1.75
N PRO A 102 -11.28 0.44 0.81
CA PRO A 102 -12.53 0.84 0.18
C PRO A 102 -13.63 0.95 1.25
N SER A 103 -14.27 2.11 1.33
CA SER A 103 -15.40 2.33 2.22
C SER A 103 -16.72 1.95 1.54
N GLY A 104 -17.67 1.46 2.34
CA GLY A 104 -19.01 1.12 1.87
C GLY A 104 -19.53 -0.20 2.41
N GLY A 105 -20.85 -0.41 2.30
CA GLY A 105 -21.48 -1.68 2.63
C GLY A 105 -21.21 -2.78 1.59
N PRO A 106 -21.70 -4.01 1.84
CA PRO A 106 -21.44 -5.20 1.03
C PRO A 106 -21.64 -4.98 -0.48
N MET A 107 -22.70 -4.27 -0.87
CA MET A 107 -23.04 -4.02 -2.27
C MET A 107 -21.97 -3.21 -3.01
N ARG A 108 -21.32 -2.24 -2.36
CA ARG A 108 -20.24 -1.45 -2.99
C ARG A 108 -18.96 -2.27 -3.15
N LEU A 109 -18.76 -3.23 -2.27
CA LEU A 109 -17.58 -4.10 -2.26
C LEU A 109 -17.72 -5.28 -3.23
N SER A 110 -18.95 -5.70 -3.55
CA SER A 110 -19.27 -6.81 -4.47
C SER A 110 -18.42 -6.83 -5.75
N SER A 111 -18.33 -5.68 -6.44
CA SER A 111 -17.57 -5.53 -7.70
C SER A 111 -16.06 -5.76 -7.60
N ARG A 112 -15.50 -5.85 -6.38
CA ARG A 112 -14.07 -6.03 -6.12
C ARG A 112 -13.77 -7.33 -5.37
N LEU A 113 -14.80 -8.10 -5.01
CA LEU A 113 -14.62 -9.36 -4.32
C LEU A 113 -14.24 -10.45 -5.33
N PRO A 114 -13.43 -11.45 -4.93
CA PRO A 114 -13.23 -12.66 -5.69
C PRO A 114 -14.56 -13.38 -5.95
N ASP A 115 -14.62 -14.13 -7.06
CA ASP A 115 -15.76 -14.99 -7.39
C ASP A 115 -16.06 -15.99 -6.25
N GLY A 116 -17.33 -16.32 -6.02
CA GLY A 116 -17.74 -17.32 -5.04
C GLY A 116 -17.92 -16.80 -3.62
N LEU A 117 -18.16 -15.49 -3.46
CA LEU A 117 -18.51 -14.82 -2.19
C LEU A 117 -19.90 -14.16 -2.24
N GLU A 118 -20.71 -14.47 -3.25
CA GLU A 118 -22.04 -13.91 -3.45
C GLU A 118 -22.97 -14.24 -2.26
N GLU A 119 -22.89 -15.46 -1.73
CA GLU A 119 -23.69 -15.88 -0.57
C GLU A 119 -23.37 -15.06 0.70
N VAL A 120 -22.11 -14.67 0.89
CA VAL A 120 -21.70 -13.81 2.01
C VAL A 120 -22.32 -12.42 1.88
N ILE A 121 -22.37 -11.88 0.66
CA ILE A 121 -23.00 -10.59 0.37
C ILE A 121 -24.50 -10.65 0.62
N ASP A 122 -25.17 -11.72 0.17
CA ASP A 122 -26.62 -11.89 0.35
C ASP A 122 -27.02 -12.02 1.81
N ARG A 123 -26.24 -12.76 2.61
CA ARG A 123 -26.45 -12.89 4.07
C ARG A 123 -26.29 -11.56 4.80
N MET A 124 -25.40 -10.70 4.31
CA MET A 124 -25.13 -9.37 4.88
C MET A 124 -26.07 -8.27 4.36
N GLY A 125 -26.55 -8.39 3.12
CA GLY A 125 -27.08 -7.27 2.33
C GLY A 125 -28.39 -6.64 2.81
N THR A 126 -29.15 -7.32 3.68
CA THR A 126 -30.51 -6.90 4.07
C THR A 126 -30.75 -6.78 5.58
N ARG A 127 -29.84 -7.29 6.41
CA ARG A 127 -30.08 -7.42 7.86
C ARG A 127 -29.36 -6.33 8.65
N ARG A 128 -30.07 -5.69 9.58
CA ARG A 128 -29.50 -4.72 10.52
C ARG A 128 -28.59 -5.38 11.56
N THR A 129 -28.84 -6.63 11.90
CA THR A 129 -28.09 -7.41 12.88
C THR A 129 -27.90 -8.84 12.37
N ILE A 130 -26.77 -9.45 12.70
CA ILE A 130 -26.41 -10.81 12.32
C ILE A 130 -26.21 -11.62 13.61
N PRO A 131 -26.82 -12.82 13.77
CA PRO A 131 -26.56 -13.68 14.90
C PRO A 131 -25.07 -14.04 15.02
N LEU A 132 -24.57 -14.20 16.26
CA LEU A 132 -23.15 -14.45 16.49
C LEU A 132 -22.63 -15.71 15.76
N SER A 133 -23.39 -16.79 15.75
CA SER A 133 -23.01 -18.04 15.05
C SER A 133 -22.87 -17.84 13.54
N GLU A 134 -23.77 -17.05 12.95
CA GLU A 134 -23.73 -16.68 11.54
C GLU A 134 -22.54 -15.77 11.24
N ALA A 135 -22.28 -14.77 12.08
CA ALA A 135 -21.12 -13.89 11.96
C ALA A 135 -19.80 -14.67 12.02
N MET A 136 -19.67 -15.62 12.95
CA MET A 136 -18.49 -16.49 13.05
C MET A 136 -18.28 -17.31 11.77
N SER A 137 -19.34 -17.90 11.22
CA SER A 137 -19.27 -18.64 9.95
C SER A 137 -18.80 -17.76 8.79
N ILE A 138 -19.36 -16.55 8.66
CA ILE A 138 -18.96 -15.59 7.62
C ILE A 138 -17.49 -15.17 7.80
N LEU A 139 -17.07 -14.88 9.04
CA LEU A 139 -15.69 -14.47 9.33
C LEU A 139 -14.70 -15.59 9.02
N THR A 140 -15.02 -16.85 9.33
CA THR A 140 -14.17 -17.99 8.97
C THR A 140 -14.01 -18.09 7.45
N GLU A 141 -15.11 -17.98 6.70
CA GLU A 141 -15.07 -18.04 5.23
C GLU A 141 -14.22 -16.91 4.65
N LEU A 142 -14.42 -15.67 5.09
CA LEU A 142 -13.63 -14.51 4.65
C LEU A 142 -12.15 -14.68 4.99
N GLN A 143 -11.83 -15.16 6.19
CA GLN A 143 -10.46 -15.38 6.63
C GLN A 143 -9.75 -16.45 5.78
N THR A 144 -10.41 -17.58 5.52
CA THR A 144 -9.87 -18.62 4.65
C THR A 144 -9.64 -18.11 3.22
N ARG A 145 -10.54 -17.28 2.69
CA ARG A 145 -10.35 -16.66 1.37
C ARG A 145 -9.19 -15.68 1.35
N LEU A 146 -9.01 -14.88 2.40
CA LEU A 146 -7.88 -13.97 2.52
C LEU A 146 -6.55 -14.74 2.56
N GLU A 147 -6.47 -15.80 3.35
CA GLU A 147 -5.28 -16.67 3.44
C GLU A 147 -4.91 -17.28 2.07
N GLN A 148 -5.90 -17.78 1.32
CA GLN A 148 -5.67 -18.28 -0.04
C GLN A 148 -5.12 -17.22 -1.00
N ILE A 149 -5.63 -15.99 -0.93
CA ILE A 149 -5.16 -14.88 -1.76
C ILE A 149 -3.73 -14.49 -1.37
N ASP A 150 -3.44 -14.46 -0.07
CA ASP A 150 -2.11 -14.14 0.44
C ASP A 150 -1.08 -15.21 0.01
N GLU A 151 -1.41 -16.49 0.09
CA GLU A 151 -0.55 -17.58 -0.42
C GLU A 151 -0.28 -17.45 -1.94
N GLN A 152 -1.32 -17.20 -2.73
CA GLN A 152 -1.19 -16.98 -4.18
C GLN A 152 -0.33 -15.76 -4.49
N ARG A 153 -0.53 -14.67 -3.75
CA ARG A 153 0.23 -13.44 -3.89
C ARG A 153 1.69 -13.68 -3.54
N ASP A 154 1.97 -14.36 -2.43
CA ASP A 154 3.34 -14.64 -1.98
C ASP A 154 4.09 -15.49 -3.01
N ALA A 155 3.43 -16.47 -3.63
CA ALA A 155 3.99 -17.24 -4.73
C ALA A 155 4.34 -16.35 -5.96
N LEU A 156 3.46 -15.41 -6.32
CA LEU A 156 3.73 -14.45 -7.41
C LEU A 156 4.89 -13.50 -7.08
N VAL A 157 4.96 -13.01 -5.83
CA VAL A 157 6.05 -12.17 -5.35
C VAL A 157 7.38 -12.93 -5.38
N ALA A 158 7.39 -14.19 -4.94
CA ALA A 158 8.57 -15.05 -5.01
C ALA A 158 9.04 -15.30 -6.46
N LEU A 159 8.10 -15.58 -7.38
CA LEU A 159 8.43 -15.75 -8.79
C LEU A 159 8.97 -14.46 -9.41
N HIS A 160 8.37 -13.31 -9.09
CA HIS A 160 8.89 -12.00 -9.49
C HIS A 160 10.34 -11.82 -9.02
N GLN A 161 10.65 -12.13 -7.77
CA GLN A 161 12.04 -12.07 -7.26
C GLN A 161 12.97 -12.97 -8.06
N GLN A 162 12.56 -14.20 -8.38
CA GLN A 162 13.36 -15.13 -9.18
C GLN A 162 13.65 -14.58 -10.59
N VAL A 163 12.67 -13.93 -11.23
CA VAL A 163 12.88 -13.27 -12.52
C VAL A 163 13.90 -12.14 -12.37
N MET A 164 13.76 -11.28 -11.36
CA MET A 164 14.70 -10.17 -11.13
C MET A 164 16.14 -10.66 -10.89
N MET A 165 16.32 -11.73 -10.10
CA MET A 165 17.65 -12.32 -9.87
C MET A 165 18.26 -12.88 -11.15
N LYS A 166 17.46 -13.49 -12.04
CA LYS A 166 17.94 -14.01 -13.33
C LYS A 166 18.29 -12.91 -14.32
N VAL A 167 17.63 -11.75 -14.24
CA VAL A 167 17.87 -10.61 -15.13
C VAL A 167 19.04 -9.75 -14.65
N ALA A 168 19.37 -9.76 -13.36
CA ALA A 168 20.47 -8.96 -12.80
C ALA A 168 21.81 -9.09 -13.56
N PRO A 169 22.31 -10.29 -13.92
CA PRO A 169 23.53 -10.42 -14.72
C PRO A 169 23.42 -9.78 -16.12
N SER A 170 22.25 -9.90 -16.77
CA SER A 170 22.02 -9.28 -18.07
C SER A 170 22.01 -7.75 -17.97
N ILE A 171 21.48 -7.19 -16.88
CA ILE A 171 21.55 -5.74 -16.61
C ILE A 171 23.01 -5.32 -16.46
N ASP A 172 23.80 -6.09 -15.73
CA ASP A 172 25.22 -5.81 -15.54
C ASP A 172 26.01 -5.85 -16.86
N GLU A 173 25.64 -6.71 -17.80
CA GLU A 173 26.23 -6.76 -19.15
C GLU A 173 25.75 -5.62 -20.07
N LEU A 174 24.50 -5.15 -19.89
CA LEU A 174 23.88 -4.10 -20.70
C LEU A 174 24.23 -2.68 -20.26
N THR A 175 24.73 -2.51 -19.03
CA THR A 175 24.92 -1.20 -18.39
C THR A 175 26.37 -0.98 -17.96
N ASP A 176 26.92 0.19 -18.29
CA ASP A 176 28.35 0.47 -18.05
C ASP A 176 28.59 1.17 -16.71
N ASN A 177 27.61 1.93 -16.23
CA ASN A 177 27.73 2.76 -15.04
C ASN A 177 26.57 2.53 -14.06
N TYR A 178 26.73 3.07 -12.85
CA TYR A 178 25.73 2.93 -11.79
C TYR A 178 24.37 3.54 -12.18
N GLU A 179 24.36 4.69 -12.84
CA GLU A 179 23.13 5.41 -13.22
C GLU A 179 22.29 4.61 -14.23
N GLU A 180 22.94 4.05 -15.26
CA GLU A 180 22.34 3.13 -16.24
C GLU A 180 21.73 1.91 -15.56
N ARG A 181 22.48 1.28 -14.64
CA ARG A 181 22.01 0.11 -13.87
C ARG A 181 20.78 0.46 -13.04
N GLN A 182 20.80 1.59 -12.34
CA GLN A 182 19.67 2.04 -11.51
C GLN A 182 18.44 2.35 -12.37
N LEU A 183 18.61 2.98 -13.54
CA LEU A 183 17.50 3.24 -14.45
C LEU A 183 16.92 1.95 -15.03
N ALA A 184 17.77 0.98 -15.38
CA ALA A 184 17.34 -0.34 -15.84
C ALA A 184 16.53 -1.09 -14.78
N HIS A 185 16.97 -1.07 -13.52
CA HIS A 185 16.20 -1.63 -12.42
C HIS A 185 14.84 -0.91 -12.23
N ALA A 186 14.81 0.42 -12.31
CA ALA A 186 13.58 1.20 -12.20
C ALA A 186 12.57 0.85 -13.32
N MET A 187 13.05 0.64 -14.55
CA MET A 187 12.20 0.21 -15.68
C MET A 187 11.63 -1.20 -15.49
N LEU A 188 12.44 -2.13 -14.96
CA LEU A 188 12.03 -3.52 -14.75
C LEU A 188 11.09 -3.70 -13.57
N ASP A 189 11.17 -2.84 -12.55
CA ASP A 189 10.29 -2.94 -11.37
C ASP A 189 8.82 -2.61 -11.71
N GLN A 190 8.60 -1.74 -12.71
CA GLN A 190 7.27 -1.39 -13.21
C GLN A 190 7.20 -1.40 -14.74
N PRO A 191 7.22 -2.59 -15.38
CA PRO A 191 7.46 -2.72 -16.81
C PRO A 191 6.38 -2.08 -17.69
N ARG A 192 5.19 -1.83 -17.13
CA ARG A 192 4.04 -1.25 -17.85
C ARG A 192 3.83 0.24 -17.54
N ARG A 193 4.64 0.83 -16.66
CA ARG A 193 4.52 2.25 -16.31
C ARG A 193 5.75 3.00 -16.79
N PRO A 194 5.58 4.17 -17.41
CA PRO A 194 6.74 5.00 -17.74
C PRO A 194 7.45 5.40 -16.45
N VAL A 195 8.78 5.37 -16.48
CA VAL A 195 9.59 5.89 -15.37
C VAL A 195 9.44 7.40 -15.34
N ASP A 196 9.09 7.95 -14.19
CA ASP A 196 9.12 9.39 -13.95
C ASP A 196 10.59 9.83 -13.84
N LEU A 197 11.11 10.42 -14.91
CA LEU A 197 12.51 10.79 -15.03
C LEU A 197 12.89 11.95 -14.10
N ASP A 198 11.93 12.80 -13.70
CA ASP A 198 12.18 13.91 -12.78
C ASP A 198 12.29 13.40 -11.35
N LEU A 199 11.42 12.47 -10.93
CA LEU A 199 11.56 11.80 -9.63
C LEU A 199 12.84 10.96 -9.58
N PHE A 200 13.15 10.25 -10.67
CA PHE A 200 14.38 9.47 -10.77
C PHE A 200 15.62 10.37 -10.66
N SER A 201 15.70 11.45 -11.45
CA SER A 201 16.87 12.35 -11.47
C SER A 201 17.14 12.98 -10.10
N GLN A 202 16.09 13.36 -9.38
CA GLN A 202 16.18 13.83 -7.99
C GLN A 202 16.73 12.76 -7.05
N SER A 203 16.29 11.50 -7.17
CA SER A 203 16.70 10.40 -6.28
C SER A 203 18.19 10.07 -6.37
N ILE A 204 18.76 10.12 -7.58
CA ILE A 204 20.17 9.79 -7.83
C ILE A 204 21.06 11.03 -8.04
N ARG A 205 20.48 12.24 -7.89
CA ARG A 205 21.15 13.55 -7.98
C ARG A 205 21.82 13.82 -9.33
N ILE A 206 21.12 13.54 -10.42
CA ILE A 206 21.55 13.87 -11.79
C ILE A 206 20.62 14.90 -12.43
N GLN A 207 21.03 15.45 -13.57
CA GLN A 207 20.16 16.34 -14.35
C GLN A 207 19.10 15.53 -15.13
N SER A 208 17.87 16.05 -15.27
CA SER A 208 16.81 15.36 -16.04
C SER A 208 17.23 15.10 -17.50
N SER A 209 17.99 16.01 -18.12
CA SER A 209 18.55 15.81 -19.47
C SER A 209 19.52 14.62 -19.56
N GLN A 210 20.26 14.34 -18.50
CA GLN A 210 21.14 13.17 -18.41
C GLN A 210 20.30 11.90 -18.26
N ALA A 211 19.26 11.91 -17.42
CA ALA A 211 18.34 10.79 -17.25
C ALA A 211 17.63 10.42 -18.58
N GLU A 212 17.17 11.43 -19.33
CA GLU A 212 16.57 11.24 -20.66
C GLU A 212 17.52 10.56 -21.64
N LYS A 213 18.79 10.99 -21.67
CA LYS A 213 19.82 10.39 -22.53
C LYS A 213 20.07 8.93 -22.17
N ILE A 214 20.26 8.64 -20.87
CA ILE A 214 20.46 7.28 -20.36
C ILE A 214 19.26 6.39 -20.74
N MET A 215 18.03 6.91 -20.61
CA MET A 215 16.82 6.19 -21.01
C MET A 215 16.84 5.88 -22.51
N ALA A 216 17.11 6.88 -23.35
CA ALA A 216 17.14 6.70 -24.80
C ALA A 216 18.15 5.62 -25.21
N ASP A 217 19.37 5.69 -24.69
CA ASP A 217 20.43 4.71 -24.96
C ASP A 217 20.05 3.30 -24.49
N LEU A 218 19.50 3.18 -23.28
CA LEU A 218 19.07 1.91 -22.72
C LEU A 218 17.90 1.30 -23.51
N ARG A 219 16.90 2.11 -23.89
CA ARG A 219 15.79 1.66 -24.74
C ARG A 219 16.29 1.14 -26.07
N ASP A 220 17.23 1.84 -26.70
CA ASP A 220 17.78 1.43 -27.98
C ASP A 220 18.56 0.11 -27.88
N ARG A 221 19.29 -0.12 -26.79
CA ARG A 221 19.95 -1.41 -26.49
C ARG A 221 18.91 -2.52 -26.28
N LEU A 222 17.87 -2.27 -25.50
CA LEU A 222 16.79 -3.23 -25.21
C LEU A 222 16.00 -3.61 -26.46
N ILE A 223 15.65 -2.65 -27.32
CA ILE A 223 14.94 -2.90 -28.59
C ILE A 223 15.79 -3.79 -29.50
N ARG A 224 17.10 -3.53 -29.60
CA ARG A 224 18.02 -4.36 -30.39
C ARG A 224 18.11 -5.79 -29.86
N ASP A 225 18.15 -5.96 -28.54
CA ASP A 225 18.18 -7.29 -27.91
C ASP A 225 16.87 -8.05 -28.15
N LEU A 226 15.72 -7.38 -27.99
CA LEU A 226 14.40 -7.95 -28.23
C LEU A 226 14.19 -8.37 -29.69
N ALA A 227 14.69 -7.59 -30.65
CA ALA A 227 14.65 -7.91 -32.07
C ALA A 227 15.48 -9.17 -32.40
N LYS A 228 16.64 -9.34 -31.75
CA LYS A 228 17.49 -10.55 -31.91
C LYS A 228 16.85 -11.80 -31.29
N GLY A 229 16.23 -11.67 -30.12
CA GLY A 229 15.70 -12.81 -29.36
C GLY A 229 14.41 -13.43 -29.90
N LYS A 230 13.52 -12.64 -30.52
CA LYS A 230 12.22 -13.15 -31.03
C LYS A 230 12.12 -13.30 -32.55
N GLY A 231 13.13 -12.89 -33.32
CA GLY A 231 13.02 -12.81 -34.79
C GLY A 231 11.93 -11.83 -35.26
N ASN A 232 11.48 -10.94 -34.37
CA ASN A 232 10.41 -9.98 -34.62
C ASN A 232 10.98 -8.67 -35.18
N VAL A 233 10.35 -8.16 -36.24
CA VAL A 233 10.63 -6.82 -36.77
C VAL A 233 9.84 -5.80 -35.95
N ILE A 234 10.52 -4.99 -35.16
CA ILE A 234 9.91 -3.89 -34.41
C ILE A 234 10.02 -2.63 -35.28
N ALA A 235 8.93 -2.25 -35.96
CA ALA A 235 8.87 -1.03 -36.76
C ALA A 235 8.47 0.16 -35.88
N GLY A 236 9.40 1.08 -35.64
CA GLY A 236 9.17 2.35 -34.96
C GLY A 236 9.23 3.49 -35.95
N GLY A 237 8.21 4.36 -35.96
CA GLY A 237 8.31 5.64 -36.66
C GLY A 237 9.38 6.51 -36.02
N GLU A 238 10.10 7.30 -36.84
CA GLU A 238 11.01 8.35 -36.34
C GLU A 238 10.29 9.19 -35.27
N GLY A 239 10.90 9.28 -34.08
CA GLY A 239 10.37 10.07 -32.97
C GLY A 239 9.24 9.43 -32.14
N SER A 240 8.80 8.20 -32.44
CA SER A 240 7.81 7.51 -31.60
C SER A 240 8.51 6.70 -30.50
N PRO A 241 8.25 6.94 -29.20
CA PRO A 241 8.75 6.09 -28.14
C PRO A 241 8.01 4.76 -28.23
N LEU A 242 8.58 3.83 -29.00
CA LEU A 242 8.06 2.48 -29.06
C LEU A 242 8.14 1.88 -27.66
N PRO A 243 7.01 1.53 -27.05
CA PRO A 243 7.03 0.92 -25.75
C PRO A 243 7.53 -0.50 -25.90
N TRP A 244 8.66 -0.79 -25.24
CA TRP A 244 9.21 -2.13 -25.14
C TRP A 244 8.20 -3.13 -24.53
N TRP A 245 7.17 -2.65 -23.80
CA TRP A 245 6.06 -3.44 -23.27
C TRP A 245 4.94 -3.78 -24.27
N LEU A 246 5.01 -3.32 -25.53
CA LEU A 246 4.03 -3.67 -26.58
C LEU A 246 4.34 -4.97 -27.32
N VAL A 247 5.49 -5.60 -27.08
CA VAL A 247 5.86 -6.84 -27.77
C VAL A 247 5.14 -8.04 -27.15
N ARG A 248 4.03 -8.46 -27.78
CA ARG A 248 3.42 -9.78 -27.56
C ARG A 248 4.32 -10.87 -28.16
#